data_AF-A0A2T4WBP3-F1
#
_entry.id   AF-A0A2T4WBP3-F1
#
_cell.length_a   1.000
_cell.length_b   1.000
_cell.length_c   1.000
_cell.angle_alpha   90.00
_cell.angle_beta   90.00
_cell.angle_gamma   90.00
#
_symmetry.space_group_name_H-M   'P 1'
#
loop_
_entity.id
_entity.type
_entity.pdbx_description
1 polymer ?
#
loop_
_entity_poly.entity_id
_entity_poly.type
_entity_poly.pdbx_seq_one_letter_code
_entity_poly.pdbx_strand_id
1 'polypeptide(L)'
;MSWTQWFIFLLIIQVIHGLGTWKLYIKAGRQAWEAFVPGYNAVILMKIISRPWWWVILMFLPIVNLIMIPAAWVETARAFGKDSKLDALLCIITLGFYLYYLNYVADVSYVEKRKLTPKTSTGEWITSILFAIVAATIVHTYFFQPFVIPSSSLEK
;
A
#
# COMPACT_ATOMS: atom_id res chain seq x y z
N MET A 1 16.27 15.25 -13.45
CA MET A 1 16.82 15.04 -12.10
C MET A 1 18.00 14.08 -12.20
N SER A 2 19.10 14.35 -11.49
CA SER A 2 20.23 13.41 -11.41
C SER A 2 19.90 12.21 -10.52
N TRP A 3 20.64 11.11 -10.66
CA TRP A 3 20.48 9.91 -9.82
C TRP A 3 20.57 10.22 -8.32
N THR A 4 21.45 11.15 -7.92
CA THR A 4 21.58 11.63 -6.55
C THR A 4 20.31 12.31 -6.04
N GLN A 5 19.65 13.12 -6.87
CA GLN A 5 18.40 13.79 -6.49
C GLN A 5 17.27 12.80 -6.28
N TRP A 6 17.16 11.77 -7.13
CA TRP A 6 16.19 10.68 -6.96
C TRP A 6 16.44 9.89 -5.68
N PHE A 7 17.69 9.58 -5.38
CA PHE A 7 18.06 8.89 -4.14
C PHE A 7 17.67 9.69 -2.89
N ILE A 8 18.00 10.99 -2.86
CA ILE A 8 17.61 11.89 -1.76
C ILE A 8 16.09 11.98 -1.63
N PHE A 9 15.38 12.12 -2.75
CA PHE A 9 13.93 12.18 -2.77
C PHE A 9 13.28 10.93 -2.17
N LEU A 10 13.76 9.74 -2.53
CA LEU A 10 13.28 8.48 -1.96
C LEU A 10 13.57 8.39 -0.46
N LEU A 11 14.74 8.83 0.00
CA LEU A 11 15.06 8.85 1.43
C LEU A 11 14.12 9.78 2.21
N ILE A 12 13.80 10.96 1.69
CA ILE A 12 12.86 11.88 2.33
C ILE A 12 11.47 11.23 2.46
N ILE A 13 10.98 10.60 1.40
CA ILE A 13 9.71 9.86 1.44
C ILE A 13 9.73 8.77 2.50
N GLN A 14 10.84 8.02 2.61
CA GLN A 14 10.97 6.96 3.59
C GLN A 14 11.00 7.49 5.03
N VAL A 15 11.66 8.62 5.27
CA VAL A 15 11.65 9.27 6.58
C VAL A 15 10.25 9.74 6.95
N ILE A 16 9.52 10.36 6.02
CA ILE A 16 8.12 10.76 6.21
C ILE A 16 7.29 9.52 6.55
N HIS A 17 7.31 8.49 5.72
CA HIS A 17 6.57 7.26 5.96
C HIS A 17 6.93 6.60 7.32
N GLY A 18 8.22 6.53 7.65
CA GLY A 18 8.71 6.01 8.93
C GLY A 18 8.16 6.81 10.11
N LEU A 19 8.23 8.14 10.06
CA LEU A 19 7.65 9.02 11.08
C LEU A 19 6.14 8.85 11.23
N GLY A 20 5.44 8.51 10.14
CA GLY A 20 4.00 8.25 10.15
C GLY A 20 3.59 6.90 10.75
N THR A 21 4.51 5.93 10.87
CA THR A 21 4.16 4.53 11.17
C THR A 21 4.97 3.87 12.29
N TRP A 22 6.12 4.41 12.68
CA TRP A 22 7.03 3.78 13.66
C TRP A 22 6.40 3.45 15.02
N LYS A 23 5.48 4.27 15.56
CA LYS A 23 4.79 3.95 16.83
C LYS A 23 3.75 2.86 16.64
N LEU A 24 3.12 2.79 15.46
CA LEU A 24 2.25 1.68 15.08
C LEU A 24 3.05 0.36 15.05
N TYR A 25 4.30 0.38 14.59
CA TYR A 25 5.17 -0.80 14.62
C TYR A 25 5.42 -1.24 16.07
N ILE A 26 5.77 -0.31 16.96
CA ILE A 26 5.94 -0.61 18.39
C ILE A 26 4.66 -1.22 18.99
N LYS A 27 3.49 -0.62 18.69
CA LYS A 27 2.18 -1.14 19.12
C LYS A 27 1.88 -2.54 18.59
N ALA A 28 2.48 -2.92 17.46
CA ALA A 28 2.38 -4.27 16.88
C ALA A 28 3.50 -5.23 17.34
N GLY A 29 4.27 -4.88 18.39
CA GLY A 29 5.36 -5.70 18.91
C GLY A 29 6.61 -5.73 18.02
N ARG A 30 6.78 -4.72 17.15
CA ARG A 30 7.92 -4.56 16.24
C ARG A 30 8.86 -3.45 16.72
N GLN A 31 10.09 -3.42 16.21
CA GLN A 31 11.06 -2.39 16.61
C GLN A 31 10.86 -1.13 15.77
N ALA A 32 11.06 0.05 16.38
CA ALA A 32 10.72 1.32 15.73
C ALA A 32 11.59 1.61 14.49
N TRP A 33 12.86 1.19 14.52
CA TRP A 33 13.78 1.36 13.39
C TRP A 33 13.34 0.58 12.14
N GLU A 34 12.57 -0.50 12.32
CA GLU A 34 12.08 -1.32 11.20
C GLU A 34 11.20 -0.51 10.24
N ALA A 35 10.57 0.58 10.71
CA ALA A 35 9.74 1.45 9.88
C ALA A 35 10.56 2.36 8.94
N PHE A 36 11.84 2.61 9.25
CA PHE A 36 12.70 3.56 8.53
C PHE A 36 13.62 2.90 7.50
N VAL A 37 13.83 1.58 7.58
CA VAL A 37 14.70 0.87 6.64
C VAL A 37 13.93 0.57 5.35
N PRO A 38 14.35 1.14 4.20
CA PRO A 38 13.64 0.95 2.93
C PRO A 38 13.58 -0.53 2.54
N GLY A 39 12.42 -0.97 2.03
CA GLY A 39 12.18 -2.36 1.63
C GLY A 39 11.86 -3.28 2.81
N TYR A 40 12.68 -3.26 3.86
CA TYR A 40 12.41 -4.02 5.08
C TYR A 40 11.13 -3.54 5.77
N ASN A 41 10.93 -2.22 5.85
CA ASN A 41 9.70 -1.63 6.37
C ASN A 41 8.45 -2.15 5.65
N ALA A 42 8.46 -2.21 4.32
CA ALA A 42 7.33 -2.72 3.54
C ALA A 42 7.04 -4.19 3.85
N VAL A 43 8.08 -5.04 3.98
CA VAL A 43 7.91 -6.45 4.32
C VAL A 43 7.35 -6.61 5.74
N ILE A 44 7.84 -5.85 6.71
CA ILE A 44 7.33 -5.88 8.09
C ILE A 44 5.91 -5.33 8.16
N LEU A 45 5.60 -4.27 7.41
CA LEU A 45 4.23 -3.75 7.29
C LEU A 45 3.28 -4.84 6.81
N MET A 46 3.64 -5.61 5.77
CA MET A 46 2.82 -6.73 5.29
C MET A 46 2.56 -7.75 6.40
N LYS A 47 3.57 -8.07 7.21
CA LYS A 47 3.39 -8.96 8.39
C LYS A 47 2.43 -8.35 9.41
N ILE A 48 2.56 -7.06 9.73
CA ILE A 48 1.67 -6.36 10.67
C ILE A 48 0.22 -6.42 10.16
N ILE A 49 -0.04 -6.09 8.89
CA ILE A 49 -1.39 -6.08 8.33
C ILE A 49 -1.91 -7.47 7.92
N SER A 50 -1.15 -8.52 8.20
CA SER A 50 -1.44 -9.93 7.87
C SER A 50 -1.60 -10.19 6.37
N ARG A 51 -0.88 -9.47 5.52
CA ARG A 51 -0.84 -9.66 4.06
C ARG A 51 0.44 -10.42 3.66
N PRO A 52 0.43 -11.13 2.53
CA PRO A 52 1.61 -11.84 2.07
C PRO A 52 2.70 -10.88 1.58
N TRP A 53 3.97 -11.27 1.75
CA TRP A 53 5.12 -10.40 1.46
C TRP A 53 5.21 -9.95 0.00
N TRP A 54 4.65 -10.71 -0.95
CA TRP A 54 4.66 -10.36 -2.39
C TRP A 54 3.83 -9.11 -2.71
N TRP A 55 2.97 -8.65 -1.81
CA TRP A 55 2.32 -7.33 -1.95
C TRP A 55 3.34 -6.20 -2.07
N VAL A 56 4.52 -6.35 -1.45
CA VAL A 56 5.60 -5.37 -1.57
C VAL A 56 6.02 -5.19 -3.02
N ILE A 57 6.14 -6.27 -3.80
CA ILE A 57 6.50 -6.22 -5.22
C ILE A 57 5.46 -5.39 -6.00
N LEU A 58 4.17 -5.63 -5.73
CA LEU A 58 3.09 -4.92 -6.40
C LEU A 58 3.07 -3.42 -6.08
N MET A 59 3.53 -3.00 -4.89
CA MET A 59 3.64 -1.59 -4.52
C MET A 59 4.71 -0.82 -5.30
N PHE A 60 5.64 -1.52 -5.95
CA PHE A 60 6.67 -0.92 -6.80
C PHE A 60 6.38 -1.03 -8.30
N LEU A 61 5.31 -1.73 -8.70
CA LEU A 61 4.84 -1.78 -10.08
C LEU A 61 4.09 -0.49 -10.43
N PRO A 62 4.55 0.30 -11.44
CA PRO A 62 3.81 1.46 -11.92
C PRO A 62 2.34 1.16 -12.22
N ILE A 63 1.46 2.14 -11.99
CA ILE A 63 -0.01 2.05 -12.13
C ILE A 63 -0.65 1.16 -11.05
N VAL A 64 -0.15 -0.06 -10.86
CA VAL A 64 -0.61 -0.99 -9.81
C VAL A 64 -0.36 -0.40 -8.42
N ASN A 65 0.77 0.29 -8.23
CA ASN A 65 1.12 0.97 -6.99
C ASN A 65 0.07 2.00 -6.54
N LEU A 66 -0.63 2.64 -7.48
CA LEU A 66 -1.70 3.61 -7.18
C LEU A 66 -2.90 2.97 -6.48
N ILE A 67 -3.10 1.66 -6.64
CA ILE A 67 -4.14 0.91 -5.94
C ILE A 67 -3.57 0.27 -4.67
N MET A 68 -2.38 -0.32 -4.77
CA MET A 68 -1.76 -1.08 -3.67
C MET A 68 -1.36 -0.20 -2.48
N ILE A 69 -0.87 1.02 -2.73
CA ILE A 69 -0.44 1.92 -1.64
C ILE A 69 -1.66 2.40 -0.82
N PRO A 70 -2.74 2.93 -1.41
CA PRO A 70 -3.94 3.26 -0.63
C PRO A 70 -4.57 2.05 0.06
N ALA A 71 -4.57 0.88 -0.60
CA ALA A 71 -5.01 -0.36 0.04
C ALA A 71 -4.17 -0.66 1.28
N ALA A 72 -2.83 -0.55 1.21
CA ALA A 72 -1.95 -0.75 2.36
C ALA A 72 -2.24 0.25 3.50
N TRP A 73 -2.56 1.51 3.21
CA TRP A 73 -2.95 2.48 4.25
C TRP A 73 -4.24 2.08 4.97
N VAL A 74 -5.28 1.73 4.22
CA VAL A 74 -6.56 1.27 4.77
C VAL A 74 -6.37 0.01 5.60
N GLU A 75 -5.58 -0.95 5.09
CA GLU A 75 -5.30 -2.21 5.79
C GLU A 75 -4.46 -2.00 7.05
N THR A 76 -3.58 -0.99 7.06
CA THR A 76 -2.85 -0.57 8.26
C THR A 76 -3.81 -0.03 9.31
N ALA A 77 -4.69 0.92 8.96
CA ALA A 77 -5.70 1.45 9.89
C ALA A 77 -6.58 0.33 10.46
N ARG A 78 -7.02 -0.62 9.62
CA ARG A 78 -7.80 -1.80 10.04
C ARG A 78 -7.05 -2.72 10.99
N ALA A 79 -5.73 -2.86 10.85
CA ALA A 79 -4.90 -3.63 11.78
C ALA A 79 -4.86 -3.03 13.19
N PHE A 80 -5.18 -1.74 13.32
CA PHE A 80 -5.30 -1.00 14.58
C PHE A 80 -6.76 -0.73 14.98
N GLY A 81 -7.70 -1.56 14.52
CA GLY A 81 -9.11 -1.51 14.91
C GLY A 81 -9.96 -0.45 14.20
N LYS A 82 -9.42 0.28 13.21
CA LYS A 82 -10.14 1.28 12.43
C LYS A 82 -10.70 0.68 11.13
N ASP A 83 -11.85 0.02 11.26
CA ASP A 83 -12.54 -0.77 10.21
C ASP A 83 -13.72 -0.05 9.55
N SER A 84 -14.04 1.19 9.95
CA SER A 84 -15.21 1.86 9.36
C SER A 84 -14.97 2.30 7.92
N LYS A 85 -16.05 2.46 7.13
CA LYS A 85 -15.98 3.05 5.78
C LYS A 85 -15.40 4.47 5.82
N LEU A 86 -15.68 5.20 6.90
CA LEU A 86 -15.16 6.53 7.13
C LEU A 86 -13.63 6.50 7.36
N ASP A 87 -13.12 5.56 8.15
CA ASP A 87 -11.68 5.37 8.34
C ASP A 87 -10.97 5.07 7.02
N ALA A 88 -11.56 4.19 6.19
CA ALA A 88 -11.03 3.88 4.87
C ALA A 88 -11.02 5.10 3.94
N LEU A 89 -12.10 5.88 3.95
CA LEU A 89 -12.21 7.11 3.18
C LEU A 89 -11.19 8.16 3.64
N LEU A 90 -11.02 8.34 4.95
CA LEU A 90 -10.02 9.24 5.53
C LEU A 90 -8.60 8.83 5.13
N CYS A 91 -8.25 7.54 5.20
CA CYS A 91 -6.95 7.05 4.71
C CYS A 91 -6.69 7.47 3.25
N ILE A 92 -7.68 7.35 2.38
CA ILE A 92 -7.52 7.61 0.94
C ILE A 92 -7.47 9.11 0.65
N ILE A 93 -8.45 9.88 1.14
CA ILE A 93 -8.54 11.33 0.88
C ILE A 93 -7.36 12.08 1.48
N THR A 94 -6.90 11.67 2.66
CA THR A 94 -5.72 12.28 3.30
C THR A 94 -4.41 11.74 2.76
N LEU A 95 -4.40 10.95 1.69
CA LEU A 95 -3.17 10.37 1.11
C LEU A 95 -2.29 9.66 2.15
N GLY A 96 -2.93 8.94 3.08
CA GLY A 96 -2.26 8.20 4.16
C GLY A 96 -1.94 9.03 5.41
N PHE A 97 -2.13 10.36 5.43
CA PHE A 97 -1.90 11.18 6.63
C PHE A 97 -2.80 10.83 7.81
N TYR A 98 -3.94 10.16 7.58
CA TYR A 98 -4.73 9.58 8.68
C TYR A 98 -3.91 8.61 9.56
N LEU A 99 -2.92 7.91 9.00
CA LEU A 99 -2.04 7.04 9.80
C LEU A 99 -1.20 7.82 10.80
N TYR A 100 -0.82 9.08 10.52
CA TYR A 100 -0.15 9.93 11.49
C TYR A 100 -1.06 10.21 12.70
N TYR A 101 -2.34 10.48 12.46
CA TYR A 101 -3.30 10.65 13.53
C TYR A 101 -3.38 9.38 14.40
N LEU A 102 -3.43 8.19 13.79
CA LEU A 102 -3.40 6.92 14.53
C LEU A 102 -2.08 6.65 15.26
N ASN A 103 -0.97 7.10 14.69
CA ASN A 103 0.37 6.90 15.22
C ASN A 103 0.63 7.76 16.46
N TYR A 104 0.17 9.02 16.49
CA TYR A 104 0.50 9.99 17.54
C TYR A 104 -0.63 10.33 18.50
N VAL A 105 -1.87 10.39 18.01
CA VAL A 105 -2.99 11.01 18.74
C VAL A 105 -4.00 9.96 19.19
N ALA A 106 -4.41 9.06 18.29
CA ALA A 106 -5.42 8.08 18.61
C ALA A 106 -4.86 7.00 19.55
N ASP A 107 -5.66 6.67 20.56
CA ASP A 107 -5.45 5.46 21.34
C ASP A 107 -5.95 4.26 20.52
N VAL A 108 -5.01 3.45 20.07
CA VAL A 108 -5.28 2.29 19.20
C VAL A 108 -4.39 1.14 19.62
N SER A 109 -4.97 -0.05 19.63
CA SER A 109 -4.29 -1.31 19.92
C SER A 109 -4.16 -2.15 18.66
N TYR A 110 -3.08 -2.93 18.58
CA TYR A 110 -2.87 -3.85 17.47
C TYR A 110 -3.79 -5.07 17.62
N VAL A 111 -4.55 -5.38 16.56
CA VAL A 111 -5.44 -6.54 16.51
C VAL A 111 -4.70 -7.71 15.87
N GLU A 112 -4.21 -8.62 16.70
CA GLU A 112 -3.52 -9.82 16.23
C GLU A 112 -4.48 -10.76 15.46
N LYS A 113 -3.99 -11.42 14.41
CA LYS A 113 -4.72 -12.43 13.62
C LYS A 113 -6.09 -11.96 13.11
N ARG A 114 -6.20 -10.72 12.65
CA ARG A 114 -7.44 -10.20 12.08
C ARG A 114 -7.89 -11.02 10.86
N LYS A 115 -9.20 -11.19 10.70
CA LYS A 115 -9.78 -11.76 9.48
C LYS A 115 -9.65 -10.74 8.34
N LEU A 116 -9.11 -11.17 7.20
CA LEU A 116 -8.94 -10.33 6.00
C LEU A 116 -10.20 -10.27 5.12
N THR A 117 -11.18 -11.11 5.41
CA THR A 117 -12.45 -11.18 4.69
C THR A 117 -13.32 -9.99 5.05
N PRO A 118 -13.86 -9.25 4.07
CA PRO A 118 -14.82 -8.18 4.35
C PRO A 118 -16.03 -8.71 5.11
N LYS A 119 -16.59 -7.90 6.02
CA LYS A 119 -17.79 -8.26 6.80
C LYS A 119 -19.10 -7.99 6.07
N THR A 120 -19.06 -7.37 4.89
CA THR A 120 -20.23 -6.88 4.17
C THR A 120 -20.15 -7.26 2.70
N SER A 121 -21.29 -7.53 2.07
CA SER A 121 -21.38 -7.88 0.65
C SER A 121 -20.86 -6.77 -0.27
N THR A 122 -21.08 -5.49 0.09
CA THR A 122 -20.47 -4.36 -0.63
C THR A 122 -18.95 -4.40 -0.54
N GLY A 123 -18.39 -4.74 0.63
CA GLY A 123 -16.94 -4.86 0.81
C GLY A 123 -16.34 -6.01 0.01
N GLU A 124 -17.03 -7.13 -0.09
CA GLU A 124 -16.65 -8.26 -0.95
C GLU A 124 -16.65 -7.86 -2.42
N TRP A 125 -17.71 -7.20 -2.90
CA TRP A 125 -17.80 -6.70 -4.26
C TRP A 125 -16.67 -5.70 -4.60
N ILE A 126 -16.39 -4.73 -3.71
CA ILE A 126 -15.27 -3.78 -3.89
C ILE A 126 -13.94 -4.53 -3.96
N THR A 127 -13.71 -5.50 -3.07
CA THR A 127 -12.45 -6.26 -3.02
C THR A 127 -12.24 -7.05 -4.30
N SER A 128 -13.30 -7.69 -4.82
CA SER A 128 -13.26 -8.44 -6.07
C SER A 128 -12.98 -7.54 -7.28
N ILE A 129 -13.57 -6.34 -7.33
CA ILE A 129 -13.28 -5.36 -8.37
C ILE A 129 -11.84 -4.86 -8.30
N LEU A 130 -11.36 -4.49 -7.10
CA LEU A 130 -9.99 -4.03 -6.94
C LEU A 130 -8.99 -5.11 -7.39
N PHE A 131 -9.25 -6.37 -7.05
CA PHE A 131 -8.45 -7.49 -7.51
C PHE A 131 -8.48 -7.62 -9.04
N ALA A 132 -9.67 -7.57 -9.65
CA ALA A 132 -9.82 -7.66 -11.10
C ALA A 132 -9.11 -6.50 -11.83
N ILE A 133 -9.21 -5.27 -11.32
CA ILE A 133 -8.51 -4.11 -11.89
C ILE A 133 -7.00 -4.33 -11.80
N VAL A 134 -6.46 -4.71 -10.64
CA VAL A 134 -5.03 -4.98 -10.48
C VAL A 134 -4.55 -6.06 -11.44
N ALA A 135 -5.28 -7.18 -11.54
CA ALA A 135 -4.94 -8.26 -12.46
C ALA A 135 -4.99 -7.80 -13.93
N ALA A 136 -6.06 -7.11 -14.34
CA ALA A 136 -6.20 -6.59 -15.70
C ALA A 136 -5.10 -5.58 -16.04
N THR A 137 -4.77 -4.66 -15.12
CA THR A 137 -3.66 -3.71 -15.30
C THR A 137 -2.35 -4.44 -15.52
N ILE A 138 -2.04 -5.46 -14.69
CA ILE A 138 -0.80 -6.23 -14.85
C ILE A 138 -0.74 -6.89 -16.23
N VAL A 139 -1.82 -7.56 -16.64
CA VAL A 139 -1.89 -8.29 -17.92
C VAL A 139 -1.75 -7.34 -19.11
N HIS A 140 -2.53 -6.26 -19.16
CA HIS A 140 -2.54 -5.34 -20.31
C HIS A 140 -1.33 -4.41 -20.38
N THR A 141 -0.67 -4.12 -19.25
CA THR A 141 0.50 -3.24 -19.24
C THR A 141 1.81 -4.01 -19.45
N TYR A 142 1.95 -5.20 -18.87
CA TYR A 142 3.23 -5.91 -18.85
C TYR A 142 3.29 -7.19 -19.68
N PHE A 143 2.15 -7.77 -20.07
CA PHE A 143 2.12 -9.01 -20.88
C PHE A 143 1.57 -8.78 -22.29
N PHE A 144 0.40 -8.15 -22.39
CA PHE A 144 -0.28 -7.89 -23.67
C PHE A 144 -0.40 -6.38 -23.90
N GLN A 145 0.67 -5.79 -24.41
CA GLN A 145 0.64 -4.38 -24.80
C GLN A 145 0.10 -4.27 -26.24
N PRO A 146 -1.08 -3.64 -26.46
CA PRO A 146 -1.56 -3.39 -27.81
C PRO A 146 -0.70 -2.31 -28.46
N PHE A 147 -0.14 -2.61 -29.63
CA PHE A 147 0.61 -1.66 -30.45
C PHE A 147 -0.15 -1.36 -31.73
N VAL A 148 -0.25 -0.08 -32.08
CA VAL A 148 -0.67 0.34 -33.42
C VAL A 148 0.57 0.28 -34.30
N ILE A 149 0.54 -0.45 -35.41
CA ILE A 149 1.66 -0.51 -36.36
C ILE A 149 1.75 0.86 -37.04
N PRO A 150 2.84 1.64 -36.84
CA PRO A 150 2.87 3.04 -37.25
C PRO A 150 3.31 3.25 -38.70
N SER A 151 3.84 2.22 -39.38
CA SER A 151 4.36 2.34 -40.74
C SER A 151 4.28 1.05 -41.53
N SER A 152 4.11 1.19 -42.86
CA SER A 152 4.13 0.10 -43.84
C SER A 152 5.49 -0.58 -43.99
N SER A 153 6.57 -0.06 -43.38
CA SER A 153 7.88 -0.71 -43.34
C SER A 153 7.86 -2.05 -42.57
N LEU A 154 6.83 -2.29 -41.76
CA LEU A 154 6.60 -3.51 -40.99
C LEU A 154 5.49 -4.40 -41.61
N GLU A 155 4.89 -3.99 -42.72
CA GLU A 155 3.98 -4.80 -43.53
C GLU A 155 4.82 -5.62 -44.53
N LYS A 156 5.26 -6.81 -44.12
CA LYS A 156 5.72 -7.84 -45.06
C LYS A 156 4.86 -9.07 -44.93
#